data_AF-A0A2S0WX92-F1
#
_entry.id   AF-A0A2S0WX92-F1
#
_cell.length_a   1.000
_cell.length_b   1.000
_cell.length_c   1.000
_cell.angle_alpha   90.00
_cell.angle_beta   90.00
_cell.angle_gamma   90.00
#
_symmetry.space_group_name_H-M   'P 1'
#
loop_
_entity.id
_entity.type
_entity.pdbx_description
1 polymer ?
#
loop_
_entity_poly.entity_id
_entity_poly.type
_entity_poly.pdbx_seq_one_letter_code
_entity_poly.pdbx_strand_id
1 'polypeptide(L)'
;MQMNMTMDMMKGAMSSSEMPMQGMDPAMMQECLEALSACMQACVMCADADASEGMGRCAGLCANCADMCSTMMRMMLRMHGWDMQVMMSMMQSTTMMARACSTECMMHADMSEHCRMCAMACDQAVMALEKMMGSMSEAMPMA
;
A
#
# COMPACT_ATOMS: atom_id res chain seq x y z
N MET A 1 13.67 18.24 17.81
CA MET A 1 12.52 17.31 17.81
C MET A 1 11.87 17.45 16.45
N GLN A 2 12.13 16.53 15.53
CA GLN A 2 11.59 16.63 14.16
C GLN A 2 10.11 16.26 14.25
N MET A 3 9.23 17.26 14.20
CA MET A 3 7.79 17.08 14.13
C MET A 3 7.46 16.35 12.83
N ASN A 4 7.06 15.10 12.91
CA ASN A 4 6.54 14.38 11.75
C ASN A 4 5.09 14.82 11.56
N MET A 5 4.90 15.97 10.89
CA MET A 5 3.60 16.64 10.72
C MET A 5 2.49 15.69 10.26
N THR A 6 2.82 14.69 9.42
CA THR A 6 1.90 13.66 8.95
C THR A 6 1.41 12.77 10.09
N MET A 7 2.30 12.34 10.99
CA MET A 7 1.96 11.52 12.14
C MET A 7 1.11 12.31 13.16
N ASP A 8 1.41 13.58 13.35
CA ASP A 8 0.64 14.45 14.26
C ASP A 8 -0.78 14.70 13.71
N MET A 9 -0.93 14.91 12.39
CA MET A 9 -2.23 14.98 11.73
C MET A 9 -3.02 13.67 11.86
N MET A 10 -2.38 12.51 11.66
CA MET A 10 -3.02 11.20 11.85
C MET A 10 -3.50 11.00 13.29
N LYS A 11 -2.64 11.29 14.29
CA LYS A 11 -3.02 11.17 15.70
C LYS A 11 -4.22 12.06 16.04
N GLY A 12 -4.21 13.31 15.58
CA GLY A 12 -5.34 14.22 15.78
C GLY A 12 -6.62 13.66 15.16
N ALA A 13 -6.56 13.20 13.92
CA ALA A 13 -7.70 12.66 13.21
C ALA A 13 -8.20 11.30 13.76
N MET A 14 -7.33 10.47 14.34
CA MET A 14 -7.68 9.18 14.96
C MET A 14 -8.17 9.30 16.41
N SER A 15 -7.89 10.42 17.08
CA SER A 15 -8.29 10.67 18.47
C SER A 15 -9.75 11.13 18.64
N SER A 16 -10.49 11.37 17.54
CA SER A 16 -11.88 11.79 17.63
C SER A 16 -12.80 10.61 17.96
N SER A 17 -13.78 10.85 18.82
CA SER A 17 -14.74 9.83 19.29
C SER A 17 -15.66 9.28 18.21
N GLU A 18 -15.68 9.92 17.03
CA GLU A 18 -16.55 9.61 15.88
C GLU A 18 -15.90 8.64 14.88
N MET A 19 -14.67 8.17 15.17
CA MET A 19 -13.90 7.33 14.26
C MET A 19 -14.38 5.88 14.28
N PRO A 20 -14.51 5.23 13.11
CA PRO A 20 -15.05 3.87 13.01
C PRO A 20 -14.16 2.81 13.69
N MET A 21 -12.89 3.11 13.96
CA MET A 21 -11.93 2.17 14.54
C MET A 21 -11.21 2.76 15.76
N GLN A 22 -11.94 2.87 16.88
CA GLN A 22 -11.31 3.19 18.17
C GLN A 22 -10.27 2.12 18.52
N GLY A 23 -9.04 2.54 18.81
CA GLY A 23 -7.95 1.65 19.23
C GLY A 23 -6.99 1.19 18.11
N MET A 24 -7.17 1.64 16.87
CA MET A 24 -6.18 1.42 15.82
C MET A 24 -4.88 2.21 16.12
N ASP A 25 -3.73 1.56 16.00
CA ASP A 25 -2.42 2.19 16.22
C ASP A 25 -2.05 3.15 15.07
N PRO A 26 -1.92 4.47 15.31
CA PRO A 26 -1.50 5.43 14.28
C PRO A 26 -0.13 5.11 13.67
N ALA A 27 0.77 4.46 14.41
CA ALA A 27 2.07 4.06 13.88
C ALA A 27 1.92 2.97 12.80
N MET A 28 1.02 2.01 13.02
CA MET A 28 0.74 0.96 12.03
C MET A 28 0.13 1.53 10.74
N MET A 29 -0.76 2.53 10.86
CA MET A 29 -1.31 3.23 9.70
C MET A 29 -0.23 3.97 8.92
N GLN A 30 0.66 4.67 9.61
CA GLN A 30 1.78 5.37 9.00
C GLN A 30 2.72 4.39 8.27
N GLU A 31 3.12 3.29 8.92
CA GLU A 31 3.95 2.25 8.30
C GLU A 31 3.34 1.71 7.00
N CYS A 32 2.02 1.44 7.02
CA CYS A 32 1.32 0.97 5.83
C CYS A 32 1.31 2.01 4.70
N LEU A 33 1.12 3.29 5.03
CA LEU A 33 1.14 4.37 4.05
C LEU A 33 2.53 4.61 3.46
N GLU A 34 3.57 4.50 4.28
CA GLU A 34 4.97 4.60 3.83
C GLU A 34 5.31 3.46 2.87
N ALA A 35 4.94 2.22 3.20
CA ALA A 35 5.15 1.07 2.33
C ALA A 35 4.38 1.19 0.99
N LEU A 36 3.11 1.61 1.04
CA LEU A 36 2.31 1.86 -0.18
C LEU A 36 2.89 2.99 -1.03
N SER A 37 3.42 4.04 -0.42
CA SER A 37 4.06 5.16 -1.13
C SER A 37 5.35 4.72 -1.81
N ALA A 38 6.20 3.96 -1.12
CA ALA A 38 7.42 3.40 -1.68
C ALA A 38 7.12 2.45 -2.85
N CYS A 39 6.15 1.55 -2.67
CA CYS A 39 5.70 0.63 -3.71
C CYS A 39 5.15 1.39 -4.93
N MET A 40 4.31 2.41 -4.72
CA MET A 40 3.78 3.24 -5.79
C MET A 40 4.90 3.91 -6.60
N GLN A 41 5.85 4.57 -5.93
CA GLN A 41 6.96 5.26 -6.60
C GLN A 41 7.85 4.28 -7.37
N ALA A 42 8.20 3.14 -6.76
CA ALA A 42 9.01 2.12 -7.40
C ALA A 42 8.30 1.53 -8.64
N CYS A 43 7.00 1.27 -8.55
CA CYS A 43 6.19 0.76 -9.67
C CYS A 43 6.08 1.77 -10.82
N VAL A 44 5.91 3.08 -10.53
CA VAL A 44 5.91 4.11 -11.59
C VAL A 44 7.23 4.12 -12.35
N MET A 45 8.35 4.07 -11.62
CA MET A 45 9.69 4.09 -12.24
C MET A 45 9.99 2.80 -13.01
N CYS A 46 9.61 1.65 -12.45
CA CYS A 46 9.79 0.34 -13.09
C CYS A 46 8.95 0.23 -14.36
N ALA A 47 7.70 0.72 -14.33
CA ALA A 47 6.82 0.67 -15.49
C ALA A 47 7.39 1.42 -16.71
N ASP A 48 7.97 2.60 -16.49
CA ASP A 48 8.60 3.40 -17.56
C ASP A 48 9.86 2.71 -18.12
N ALA A 49 10.71 2.19 -17.23
CA ALA A 49 11.90 1.44 -17.61
C ALA A 49 11.53 0.17 -18.40
N ASP A 50 10.59 -0.63 -17.90
CA ASP A 50 10.09 -1.85 -18.54
C ASP A 50 9.49 -1.57 -19.91
N ALA A 51 8.74 -0.47 -20.05
CA ALA A 51 8.18 -0.06 -21.34
C ALA A 51 9.30 0.26 -22.35
N SER A 52 10.37 0.92 -21.92
CA SER A 52 11.53 1.23 -22.76
C SER A 52 12.34 -0.01 -23.15
N GLU A 53 12.34 -1.04 -22.29
CA GLU A 53 13.07 -2.31 -22.46
C GLU A 53 12.24 -3.38 -23.21
N GLY A 54 11.01 -3.07 -23.63
CA GLY A 54 10.14 -4.00 -24.34
C GLY A 54 9.48 -5.06 -23.45
N MET A 55 9.50 -4.88 -22.12
CA MET A 55 8.89 -5.76 -21.13
C MET A 55 7.42 -5.39 -20.86
N GLY A 56 6.59 -5.39 -21.91
CA GLY A 56 5.23 -4.85 -21.85
C GLY A 56 4.32 -5.46 -20.77
N ARG A 57 4.53 -6.73 -20.39
CA ARG A 57 3.77 -7.35 -19.30
C ARG A 57 4.18 -6.81 -17.92
N CYS A 58 5.47 -6.72 -17.65
CA CYS A 58 6.00 -6.16 -16.39
C CYS A 58 5.59 -4.70 -16.26
N ALA A 59 5.77 -3.92 -17.34
CA ALA A 59 5.33 -2.52 -17.40
C ALA A 59 3.84 -2.35 -17.03
N GLY A 60 2.97 -3.19 -17.61
CA GLY A 60 1.54 -3.15 -17.33
C GLY A 60 1.19 -3.52 -15.88
N LEU A 61 1.85 -4.53 -15.30
CA LEU A 61 1.64 -4.90 -13.90
C LEU A 61 2.13 -3.82 -12.94
N CYS A 62 3.31 -3.23 -13.20
CA CYS A 62 3.84 -2.11 -12.44
C CYS A 62 2.90 -0.89 -12.50
N ALA A 63 2.43 -0.50 -13.69
CA ALA A 63 1.50 0.62 -13.82
C ALA A 63 0.21 0.40 -13.01
N ASN A 64 -0.41 -0.78 -13.15
CA ASN A 64 -1.61 -1.13 -12.38
C ASN A 64 -1.34 -1.13 -10.86
N CYS A 65 -0.20 -1.66 -10.43
CA CYS A 65 0.18 -1.70 -9.02
C CYS A 65 0.38 -0.28 -8.45
N ALA A 66 1.03 0.60 -9.21
CA ALA A 66 1.18 2.01 -8.82
C ALA A 66 -0.18 2.69 -8.60
N ASP A 67 -1.14 2.51 -9.51
CA ASP A 67 -2.48 3.09 -9.41
C ASP A 67 -3.26 2.56 -8.21
N MET A 68 -3.19 1.25 -7.96
CA MET A 68 -3.86 0.63 -6.83
C MET A 68 -3.25 1.06 -5.50
N CYS A 69 -1.92 1.10 -5.36
CA CYS A 69 -1.25 1.61 -4.17
C CYS A 69 -1.59 3.08 -3.91
N SER A 70 -1.57 3.91 -4.96
CA SER A 70 -1.95 5.33 -4.90
C SER A 70 -3.41 5.51 -4.44
N THR A 71 -4.31 4.71 -4.96
CA THR A 71 -5.74 4.75 -4.60
C THR A 71 -5.98 4.26 -3.18
N MET A 72 -5.32 3.17 -2.78
CA MET A 72 -5.41 2.63 -1.42
C MET A 72 -4.97 3.66 -0.38
N MET A 73 -3.83 4.34 -0.57
CA MET A 73 -3.39 5.40 0.33
C MET A 73 -4.43 6.51 0.49
N ARG A 74 -5.01 6.99 -0.62
CA ARG A 74 -6.06 8.02 -0.59
C ARG A 74 -7.30 7.55 0.16
N MET A 75 -7.69 6.28 0.04
CA MET A 75 -8.81 5.71 0.78
C MET A 75 -8.51 5.62 2.28
N MET A 76 -7.31 5.17 2.65
CA MET A 76 -6.87 5.13 4.06
C MET A 76 -6.90 6.51 4.70
N LEU A 77 -6.48 7.56 4.02
CA LEU A 77 -6.46 8.92 4.56
C LEU A 77 -7.86 9.58 4.72
N ARG A 78 -8.92 8.98 4.17
CA ARG A 78 -10.28 9.53 4.20
C ARG A 78 -11.17 8.80 5.20
N MET A 79 -10.74 8.82 6.46
CA MET A 79 -11.31 7.95 7.50
C MET A 79 -12.81 8.12 7.76
N HIS A 80 -13.37 9.31 7.55
CA HIS A 80 -14.83 9.55 7.65
C HIS A 80 -15.64 8.81 6.56
N GLY A 81 -14.99 8.44 5.45
CA GLY A 81 -15.62 7.71 4.34
C GLY A 81 -15.33 6.20 4.37
N TRP A 82 -14.82 5.68 5.48
CA TRP A 82 -14.54 4.25 5.60
C TRP A 82 -15.85 3.47 5.71
N ASP A 83 -16.12 2.66 4.67
CA ASP A 83 -16.94 1.47 4.77
C ASP A 83 -16.01 0.27 4.93
N MET A 84 -16.14 -0.48 6.02
CA MET A 84 -15.18 -1.53 6.37
C MET A 84 -15.16 -2.67 5.37
N GLN A 85 -16.30 -3.04 4.78
CA GLN A 85 -16.36 -4.09 3.78
C GLN A 85 -15.64 -3.65 2.50
N VAL A 86 -15.85 -2.40 2.07
CA VAL A 86 -15.16 -1.82 0.91
C VAL A 86 -13.66 -1.68 1.17
N MET A 87 -13.26 -1.18 2.34
CA MET A 87 -11.86 -1.00 2.72
C MET A 87 -11.11 -2.33 2.73
N MET A 88 -11.66 -3.37 3.35
CA MET A 88 -11.05 -4.71 3.36
C MET A 88 -10.94 -5.30 1.95
N SER A 89 -11.99 -5.14 1.13
CA SER A 89 -11.98 -5.63 -0.26
C SER A 89 -10.92 -4.92 -1.11
N MET A 90 -10.75 -3.61 -0.92
CA MET A 90 -9.72 -2.83 -1.61
C MET A 90 -8.31 -3.22 -1.15
N MET A 91 -8.10 -3.44 0.16
CA MET A 91 -6.81 -3.90 0.68
C MET A 91 -6.45 -5.27 0.11
N GLN A 92 -7.38 -6.23 0.12
CA GLN A 92 -7.18 -7.56 -0.48
C GLN A 92 -6.83 -7.46 -1.97
N SER A 93 -7.56 -6.64 -2.72
CA SER A 93 -7.30 -6.43 -4.16
C SER A 93 -5.92 -5.82 -4.40
N THR A 94 -5.53 -4.83 -3.59
CA THR A 94 -4.21 -4.18 -3.68
C THR A 94 -3.09 -5.15 -3.31
N THR A 95 -3.27 -5.98 -2.28
CA THR A 95 -2.33 -7.04 -1.90
C THR A 95 -2.14 -8.05 -3.04
N MET A 96 -3.22 -8.50 -3.69
CA MET A 96 -3.13 -9.43 -4.81
C MET A 96 -2.41 -8.79 -6.01
N MET A 97 -2.66 -7.52 -6.31
CA MET A 97 -1.97 -6.78 -7.36
C MET A 97 -0.47 -6.64 -7.07
N ALA A 98 -0.10 -6.23 -5.86
CA ALA A 98 1.30 -6.10 -5.45
C ALA A 98 2.03 -7.44 -5.48
N ARG A 99 1.39 -8.55 -5.09
CA ARG A 99 1.96 -9.91 -5.24
C ARG A 99 2.21 -10.28 -6.70
N ALA A 100 1.24 -10.00 -7.58
CA ALA A 100 1.39 -10.29 -9.00
C ALA A 100 2.50 -9.44 -9.64
N CYS A 101 2.61 -8.16 -9.25
CA CYS A 101 3.69 -7.28 -9.68
C CYS A 101 5.06 -7.77 -9.18
N SER A 102 5.17 -8.06 -7.88
CA SER A 102 6.41 -8.61 -7.28
C SER A 102 6.87 -9.88 -8.00
N THR A 103 5.95 -10.82 -8.21
CA THR A 103 6.25 -12.08 -8.88
C THR A 103 6.79 -11.84 -10.29
N GLU A 104 6.23 -10.90 -11.04
CA GLU A 104 6.72 -10.58 -12.38
C GLU A 104 8.07 -9.86 -12.36
N CYS A 105 8.22 -8.83 -11.53
CA CYS A 105 9.48 -8.09 -11.41
C CYS A 105 10.62 -9.03 -10.98
N MET A 106 10.36 -10.00 -10.11
CA MET A 106 11.37 -10.98 -9.67
C MET A 106 11.88 -11.87 -10.81
N MET A 107 11.10 -12.08 -11.88
CA MET A 107 11.58 -12.83 -13.06
C MET A 107 12.72 -12.10 -13.78
N HIS A 108 12.85 -10.79 -13.58
CA HIS A 108 13.82 -9.91 -14.25
C HIS A 108 14.90 -9.38 -13.31
N ALA A 109 14.85 -9.72 -12.02
CA ALA A 109 15.67 -9.12 -10.96
C ALA A 109 17.18 -9.31 -11.14
N ASP A 110 17.62 -10.38 -11.81
CA ASP A 110 19.04 -10.63 -12.10
C ASP A 110 19.58 -9.77 -13.24
N MET A 111 18.70 -9.29 -14.12
CA MET A 111 19.04 -8.54 -15.33
C MET A 111 18.77 -7.04 -15.19
N SER A 112 17.75 -6.68 -14.40
CA SER A 112 17.25 -5.33 -14.24
C SER A 112 17.15 -4.97 -12.76
N GLU A 113 18.06 -4.11 -12.29
CA GLU A 113 18.11 -3.66 -10.89
C GLU A 113 16.82 -2.91 -10.48
N HIS A 114 16.19 -2.22 -11.42
CA HIS A 114 14.92 -1.52 -11.19
C HIS A 114 13.79 -2.52 -10.86
N CYS A 115 13.70 -3.66 -11.55
CA CYS A 115 12.78 -4.75 -11.24
C CYS A 115 13.06 -5.37 -9.87
N ARG A 116 14.33 -5.59 -9.50
CA ARG A 116 14.69 -6.12 -8.17
C ARG A 116 14.19 -5.19 -7.05
N MET A 117 14.42 -3.89 -7.19
CA MET A 117 13.97 -2.90 -6.22
C MET A 117 12.44 -2.76 -6.19
N CYS A 118 11.78 -2.84 -7.34
CA CYS A 118 10.32 -2.81 -7.44
C CYS A 118 9.68 -4.01 -6.74
N ALA A 119 10.21 -5.21 -6.95
CA ALA A 119 9.74 -6.42 -6.28
C ALA A 119 9.85 -6.32 -4.74
N MET A 120 11.01 -5.86 -4.23
CA MET A 120 11.20 -5.64 -2.79
C MET A 120 10.18 -4.65 -2.21
N ALA A 121 9.89 -3.56 -2.93
CA ALA A 121 8.90 -2.59 -2.50
C ALA A 121 7.47 -3.16 -2.52
N CYS A 122 7.14 -3.96 -3.53
CA CYS A 122 5.87 -4.68 -3.62
C CYS A 122 5.69 -5.66 -2.46
N ASP A 123 6.72 -6.44 -2.12
CA ASP A 123 6.68 -7.39 -1.00
C ASP A 123 6.49 -6.67 0.34
N GLN A 124 7.16 -5.54 0.55
CA GLN A 124 6.97 -4.72 1.74
C GLN A 124 5.54 -4.17 1.84
N ALA A 125 4.96 -3.70 0.73
CA ALA A 125 3.57 -3.25 0.70
C ALA A 125 2.57 -4.39 0.98
N VAL A 126 2.83 -5.59 0.47
CA VAL A 126 2.04 -6.80 0.79
C VAL A 126 2.05 -7.07 2.28
N MET A 127 3.24 -7.12 2.91
CA MET A 127 3.36 -7.37 4.35
C MET A 127 2.64 -6.30 5.17
N ALA A 128 2.76 -5.03 4.79
CA ALA A 128 2.12 -3.94 5.51
C ALA A 128 0.59 -3.95 5.38
N LEU A 129 0.06 -4.24 4.19
CA LEU A 129 -1.38 -4.40 3.96
C LEU A 129 -1.96 -5.59 4.74
N GLU A 130 -1.26 -6.71 4.77
CA GLU A 130 -1.70 -7.89 5.54
C GLU A 130 -1.70 -7.64 7.04
N LYS A 131 -0.67 -6.96 7.56
CA LYS A 131 -0.62 -6.50 8.95
C LYS A 131 -1.79 -5.56 9.27
N MET A 132 -2.08 -4.61 8.38
CA MET A 132 -3.20 -3.67 8.53
C MET A 132 -4.56 -4.39 8.54
N MET A 133 -4.79 -5.31 7.59
CA MET A 133 -6.02 -6.11 7.55
C MET A 133 -6.22 -6.96 8.80
N GLY A 134 -5.14 -7.53 9.34
CA GLY A 134 -5.18 -8.28 10.61
C GLY A 134 -5.66 -7.40 11.77
N SER A 135 -5.05 -6.23 11.94
CA SER A 135 -5.42 -5.24 12.96
C SER A 135 -6.87 -4.75 12.81
N MET A 136 -7.31 -4.47 11.58
CA MET A 136 -8.70 -4.07 11.31
C MET A 136 -9.71 -5.16 11.65
N SER A 137 -9.35 -6.44 11.44
CA SER A 137 -10.23 -7.57 11.76
C SER A 137 -10.39 -7.77 13.27
N GLU A 138 -9.33 -7.54 14.04
CA GLU A 138 -9.36 -7.63 15.51
C GLU A 138 -10.17 -6.51 16.16
N ALA A 139 -10.19 -5.33 15.55
CA ALA A 139 -10.90 -4.15 16.05
C ALA A 139 -12.36 -4.05 15.58
N MET A 140 -12.84 -4.94 14.69
CA MET A 140 -14.26 -5.02 14.36
C MET A 140 -15.04 -5.69 15.51
N PRO A 141 -16.03 -5.02 16.12
CA PRO A 141 -16.94 -5.71 17.02
C PRO A 141 -17.68 -6.79 16.23
N MET A 142 -17.58 -8.03 16.69
CA MET A 142 -18.47 -9.11 16.27
C MET A 142 -19.90 -8.60 16.46
N ALA A 143 -20.65 -8.47 15.37
CA ALA A 143 -22.07 -8.21 15.41
C ALA A 143 -22.80 -9.33 16.17
#